data_AF-A0A101F1C1-F1
#
_entry.id   AF-A0A101F1C1-F1
#
_cell.length_a   1.000
_cell.length_b   1.000
_cell.length_c   1.000
_cell.angle_alpha   90.00
_cell.angle_beta   90.00
_cell.angle_gamma   90.00
#
_symmetry.space_group_name_H-M   'P 1'
#
loop_
_entity.id
_entity.type
_entity.pdbx_description
1 polymer ?
#
loop_
_entity_poly.entity_id
_entity_poly.type
_entity_poly.pdbx_seq_one_letter_code
_entity_poly.pdbx_strand_id
1 'polypeptide(L)'
;MLARSLPKGRGYARGGGWDQKLFKLLLLKNNMMYLTQKNHIRCDKKTYKILRILTRLSKNLYNFTLYTVRQYYLNNGKYLPYEEAYHLVKHNENYKLLPSQVAQQTMKVADRNMRSFFHVLNERKKGNYNALYPCRNTYQKIVTSFASSRKICSR
;
A
#
# COMPACT_ATOMS: atom_id res chain seq x y z
N MET A 1 -23.61 18.09 42.79
CA MET A 1 -22.23 17.85 42.32
C MET A 1 -22.14 16.45 41.75
N LEU A 2 -21.68 16.35 40.51
CA LEU A 2 -21.70 15.15 39.67
C LEU A 2 -20.77 14.05 40.22
N ALA A 3 -21.35 12.91 40.59
CA ALA A 3 -20.68 11.62 40.52
C ALA A 3 -20.79 11.09 39.08
N ARG A 4 -19.66 10.85 38.41
CA ARG A 4 -19.60 9.94 37.26
C ARG A 4 -18.36 9.06 37.37
N SER A 5 -18.60 7.93 38.02
CA SER A 5 -17.85 6.68 37.92
C SER A 5 -17.67 6.30 36.44
N LEU A 6 -16.44 6.02 36.03
CA LEU A 6 -16.13 5.41 34.73
C LEU A 6 -16.64 3.96 34.70
N PRO A 7 -17.48 3.55 33.72
CA PRO A 7 -17.78 2.15 33.54
C PRO A 7 -16.65 1.43 32.78
N LYS A 8 -16.18 0.33 33.36
CA LYS A 8 -15.43 -0.74 32.67
C LYS A 8 -16.41 -1.70 31.99
N GLY A 9 -16.08 -2.18 30.78
CA GLY A 9 -16.69 -3.36 30.12
C GLY A 9 -16.71 -3.24 28.60
N ARG A 10 -15.86 -3.97 27.86
CA ARG A 10 -16.00 -5.36 27.33
C ARG A 10 -16.72 -5.44 25.98
N GLY A 11 -16.05 -6.06 25.00
CA GLY A 11 -16.69 -6.89 23.96
C GLY A 11 -16.49 -6.44 22.51
N TYR A 12 -15.59 -7.11 21.78
CA TYR A 12 -15.69 -7.20 20.31
C TYR A 12 -16.87 -8.13 19.99
N ALA A 13 -18.02 -7.54 19.62
CA ALA A 13 -19.18 -8.28 19.16
C ALA A 13 -18.92 -8.83 17.74
N ARG A 14 -18.94 -10.16 17.62
CA ARG A 14 -19.08 -10.89 16.36
C ARG A 14 -20.49 -10.69 15.81
N GLY A 15 -20.60 -10.46 14.50
CA GLY A 15 -21.80 -10.77 13.70
C GLY A 15 -22.95 -9.77 13.78
N GLY A 16 -23.06 -8.92 12.75
CA GLY A 16 -24.24 -8.12 12.47
C GLY A 16 -24.04 -7.41 11.14
N GLY A 17 -24.79 -7.81 10.12
CA GLY A 17 -24.70 -7.26 8.77
C GLY A 17 -24.91 -5.75 8.79
N TRP A 18 -23.85 -5.00 8.49
CA TRP A 18 -23.97 -3.58 8.20
C TRP A 18 -24.80 -3.46 6.92
N ASP A 19 -26.06 -3.03 7.06
CA ASP A 19 -26.89 -2.66 5.93
C ASP A 19 -26.10 -1.67 5.07
N GLN A 20 -25.74 -2.12 3.85
CA GLN A 20 -24.96 -1.33 2.92
C GLN A 20 -25.65 0.02 2.63
N LYS A 21 -26.98 0.11 2.79
CA LYS A 21 -27.72 1.38 2.67
C LYS A 21 -27.41 2.35 3.82
N LEU A 22 -27.32 1.89 5.06
CA LEU A 22 -26.97 2.76 6.22
C LEU A 22 -25.53 3.27 6.12
N PHE A 23 -24.58 2.43 5.70
CA PHE A 23 -23.20 2.86 5.48
C PHE A 23 -23.09 3.88 4.32
N LYS A 24 -23.87 3.67 3.26
CA LYS A 24 -23.96 4.59 2.10
C LYS A 24 -24.66 5.90 2.45
N LEU A 25 -25.67 5.89 3.33
CA LEU A 25 -26.36 7.07 3.85
C LEU A 25 -25.45 7.92 4.77
N LEU A 26 -24.63 7.26 5.60
CA LEU A 26 -23.62 7.90 6.44
C LEU A 26 -22.47 8.51 5.64
N LEU A 27 -22.10 7.89 4.52
CA LEU A 27 -21.09 8.41 3.58
C LEU A 27 -21.60 9.59 2.74
N LEU A 28 -22.89 9.62 2.37
CA LEU A 28 -23.47 10.70 1.56
C LEU A 28 -23.74 12.00 2.35
N LYS A 29 -23.83 11.95 3.68
CA LYS A 29 -24.06 13.13 4.53
C LYS A 29 -22.80 13.86 5.00
N ASN A 30 -21.62 13.29 4.80
CA ASN A 30 -20.36 13.91 5.21
C ASN A 30 -19.52 14.23 3.96
N ASN A 31 -19.40 15.52 3.65
CA ASN A 31 -18.26 16.01 2.86
C ASN A 31 -16.98 15.76 3.67
N MET A 32 -16.51 14.52 3.72
CA MET A 32 -15.28 14.13 4.39
C MET A 32 -14.09 14.67 3.60
N MET A 33 -13.71 15.92 3.88
CA MET A 33 -12.41 16.43 3.49
C MET A 33 -11.37 15.77 4.39
N TYR A 34 -10.62 14.81 3.86
CA TYR A 34 -9.50 14.21 4.57
C TYR A 34 -8.45 15.29 4.86
N LEU A 35 -8.37 15.72 6.12
CA LEU A 35 -7.38 16.71 6.55
C LEU A 35 -5.99 16.07 6.53
N THR A 36 -5.10 16.58 5.69
CA THR A 36 -3.71 16.13 5.64
C THR A 36 -2.85 16.98 6.57
N GLN A 37 -2.16 16.36 7.52
CA GLN A 37 -1.15 17.04 8.31
C GLN A 37 0.12 17.21 7.48
N LYS A 38 0.57 18.46 7.30
CA LYS A 38 1.87 18.79 6.70
C LYS A 38 2.80 19.25 7.81
N ASN A 39 3.90 18.53 8.03
CA ASN A 39 4.91 18.94 8.99
C ASN A 39 6.14 19.49 8.25
N HIS A 40 6.52 20.73 8.54
CA HIS A 40 7.72 21.35 7.98
C HIS A 40 8.89 21.15 8.95
N ILE A 41 9.81 20.26 8.59
CA ILE A 41 10.97 19.94 9.42
C ILE A 41 12.06 20.99 9.16
N ARG A 42 12.35 21.85 10.15
CA ARG A 42 13.48 22.78 10.09
C ARG A 42 14.78 21.99 10.26
N CYS A 43 15.63 22.01 9.23
CA CYS A 43 16.89 21.27 9.21
C CYS A 43 18.08 22.21 9.01
N ASP A 44 19.20 21.94 9.69
CA ASP A 44 20.49 22.53 9.36
C ASP A 44 21.01 22.03 7.99
N LYS A 45 21.96 22.75 7.37
CA LYS A 45 22.55 22.38 6.09
C LYS A 45 23.17 20.98 6.11
N LYS A 46 23.80 20.56 7.22
CA LYS A 46 24.40 19.22 7.34
C LYS A 46 23.34 18.12 7.43
N THR A 47 22.33 18.31 8.27
CA THR A 47 21.25 17.32 8.45
C THR A 47 20.41 17.18 7.18
N TYR A 48 20.19 18.27 6.43
CA TYR A 48 19.51 18.23 5.14
C TYR A 48 20.26 17.36 4.11
N LYS A 49 21.60 17.44 4.05
CA LYS A 49 22.40 16.58 3.16
C LYS A 49 22.24 15.11 3.50
N ILE A 50 22.26 14.75 4.79
CA ILE A 50 22.07 13.37 5.27
C ILE A 50 20.66 12.88 4.89
N LEU A 51 19.63 13.68 5.18
CA LEU A 51 18.24 13.35 4.81
C LEU A 51 18.11 13.09 3.31
N ARG A 52 18.70 13.95 2.48
CA ARG A 52 18.69 13.79 1.02
C ARG A 52 19.31 12.46 0.58
N ILE A 53 20.41 12.04 1.20
CA ILE A 53 21.05 10.75 0.91
C ILE A 53 20.12 9.59 1.33
N LEU A 54 19.60 9.63 2.55
CA LEU A 54 18.69 8.59 3.07
C LEU A 54 17.41 8.46 2.23
N THR A 55 16.82 9.58 1.80
CA THR A 55 15.64 9.57 0.92
C THR A 55 15.97 8.95 -0.44
N ARG A 56 17.15 9.20 -1.01
CA ARG A 56 17.59 8.58 -2.26
C ARG A 56 17.77 7.07 -2.11
N LEU A 57 18.43 6.63 -1.05
CA LEU A 57 18.59 5.20 -0.76
C LEU A 57 17.22 4.52 -0.57
N SER A 58 16.29 5.15 0.15
CA SER A 58 14.95 4.62 0.37
C SER A 58 14.16 4.50 -0.94
N LYS A 59 14.21 5.51 -1.81
CA LYS A 59 13.63 5.46 -3.16
C LYS A 59 14.21 4.30 -3.98
N ASN A 60 15.53 4.14 -3.97
CA ASN A 60 16.21 3.07 -4.71
C ASN A 60 15.79 1.69 -4.21
N LEU A 61 15.74 1.50 -2.88
CA LEU A 61 15.30 0.26 -2.26
C LEU A 61 13.84 -0.05 -2.60
N TYR A 62 12.96 0.96 -2.58
CA TYR A 62 11.56 0.82 -3.00
C TYR A 62 11.46 0.31 -4.45
N ASN A 63 12.19 0.97 -5.37
CA ASN A 63 12.19 0.61 -6.78
C ASN A 63 12.74 -0.80 -7.01
N PHE A 64 13.81 -1.18 -6.31
CA PHE A 64 14.38 -2.52 -6.38
C PHE A 64 13.39 -3.57 -5.90
N THR A 65 12.75 -3.35 -4.76
CA THR A 65 11.71 -4.25 -4.20
C THR A 65 10.55 -4.41 -5.19
N LEU A 66 10.06 -3.29 -5.74
CA LEU A 66 8.99 -3.28 -6.73
C LEU A 66 9.37 -4.06 -7.99
N TYR A 67 10.60 -3.89 -8.48
CA TYR A 67 11.11 -4.61 -9.63
C TYR A 67 11.15 -6.12 -9.36
N THR A 68 11.68 -6.55 -8.22
CA THR A 68 11.73 -7.98 -7.83
C THR A 68 10.34 -8.61 -7.80
N VAL A 69 9.38 -7.96 -7.15
CA VAL A 69 7.99 -8.46 -7.09
C VAL A 69 7.36 -8.53 -8.48
N ARG A 70 7.57 -7.50 -9.32
CA ARG A 70 7.06 -7.47 -10.69
C ARG A 70 7.66 -8.59 -11.54
N GLN A 71 8.98 -8.77 -11.49
CA GLN A 71 9.66 -9.82 -12.26
C GLN A 71 9.18 -11.21 -11.86
N TYR A 72 9.07 -11.47 -10.55
CA TYR A 72 8.51 -12.72 -10.06
C TYR A 72 7.08 -12.95 -10.56
N TYR A 73 6.23 -11.91 -10.56
CA TYR A 73 4.87 -12.01 -11.09
C TYR A 73 4.83 -12.30 -12.59
N LEU A 74 5.73 -11.71 -13.38
CA LEU A 74 5.80 -11.98 -14.81
C LEU A 74 6.22 -13.42 -15.10
N ASN A 75 7.17 -13.96 -14.35
CA ASN A 75 7.72 -15.31 -14.57
C ASN A 75 6.79 -16.41 -14.04
N ASN A 76 6.23 -16.24 -12.83
CA ASN A 76 5.47 -17.29 -12.14
C ASN A 76 3.96 -17.07 -12.17
N GLY A 77 3.50 -15.87 -12.55
CA GLY A 77 2.08 -15.49 -12.53
C GLY A 77 1.48 -15.31 -11.12
N LYS A 78 2.31 -15.41 -10.07
CA LYS A 78 1.89 -15.39 -8.65
C LYS A 78 2.47 -14.19 -7.90
N TYR A 79 1.81 -13.83 -6.80
CA TYR A 79 2.31 -12.81 -5.89
C TYR A 79 3.50 -13.34 -5.08
N LEU A 80 4.57 -12.54 -4.96
CA LEU A 80 5.70 -12.84 -4.09
C LEU A 80 5.41 -12.29 -2.68
N PRO A 81 5.28 -13.16 -1.65
CA PRO A 81 5.07 -12.69 -0.28
C PRO A 81 6.29 -11.93 0.25
N TYR A 82 6.05 -11.09 1.27
CA TYR A 82 7.05 -10.21 1.86
C TYR A 82 8.28 -10.96 2.37
N GLU A 83 8.08 -12.11 3.01
CA GLU A 83 9.12 -12.93 3.64
C GLU A 83 10.11 -13.45 2.59
N GLU A 84 9.60 -13.93 1.45
CA GLU A 84 10.43 -14.36 0.32
C GLU A 84 11.13 -13.18 -0.35
N ALA A 85 10.41 -12.07 -0.56
CA ALA A 85 10.99 -10.85 -1.12
C ALA A 85 12.12 -10.29 -0.23
N TYR A 86 11.99 -10.39 1.09
CA TYR A 86 13.00 -9.99 2.05
C TYR A 86 14.32 -10.74 1.86
N HIS A 87 14.27 -12.05 1.65
CA HIS A 87 15.48 -12.85 1.44
C HIS A 87 16.24 -12.44 0.17
N LEU A 88 15.55 -11.97 -0.87
CA LEU A 88 16.18 -11.46 -2.09
C LEU A 88 16.74 -10.04 -1.91
N VAL A 89 15.98 -9.18 -1.24
CA VAL A 89 16.29 -7.74 -1.15
C VAL A 89 17.34 -7.42 -0.08
N LYS A 90 17.44 -8.22 0.99
CA LYS A 90 18.39 -7.96 2.10
C LYS A 90 19.86 -7.90 1.68
N HIS A 91 20.20 -8.53 0.56
CA HIS A 91 21.57 -8.56 0.04
C HIS A 91 21.93 -7.30 -0.76
N ASN A 92 20.95 -6.48 -1.13
CA ASN A 92 21.14 -5.26 -1.91
C ASN A 92 21.93 -4.20 -1.12
N GLU A 93 22.82 -3.47 -1.80
CA GLU A 93 23.59 -2.37 -1.23
C GLU A 93 22.71 -1.29 -0.57
N ASN A 94 21.58 -0.93 -1.19
CA ASN A 94 20.68 0.09 -0.67
C ASN A 94 20.03 -0.34 0.64
N TYR A 95 19.81 -1.65 0.82
CA TYR A 95 19.31 -2.21 2.06
C TYR A 95 20.37 -2.11 3.16
N LYS A 96 21.62 -2.46 2.85
CA LYS A 96 22.75 -2.43 3.81
C LYS A 96 23.14 -1.03 4.24
N LEU A 97 23.01 -0.03 3.35
CA LEU A 97 23.34 1.37 3.63
C LEU A 97 22.27 2.10 4.44
N LEU A 98 21.04 1.59 4.45
CA LEU A 98 19.95 2.15 5.25
C LEU A 98 19.91 1.50 6.64
N PRO A 99 19.42 2.22 7.66
CA PRO A 99 19.05 1.61 8.93
C PRO A 99 18.01 0.50 8.69
N SER A 100 18.25 -0.69 9.26
CA SER A 100 17.45 -1.89 9.00
C SER A 100 15.94 -1.67 9.22
N GLN A 101 15.56 -0.90 10.24
CA GLN A 101 14.16 -0.59 10.52
C GLN A 101 13.50 0.21 9.39
N VAL A 102 14.19 1.22 8.87
CA VAL A 102 13.70 2.05 7.76
C VAL A 102 13.63 1.23 6.48
N ALA A 103 14.65 0.42 6.21
CA ALA A 103 14.69 -0.46 5.05
C ALA A 103 13.50 -1.45 5.05
N GLN A 104 13.24 -2.13 6.17
CA GLN A 104 12.09 -3.02 6.31
C GLN A 104 10.76 -2.28 6.14
N GLN A 105 10.63 -1.06 6.69
CA GLN A 105 9.42 -0.28 6.55
C GLN A 105 9.16 0.11 5.08
N THR A 106 10.20 0.52 4.36
CA THR A 106 10.11 0.82 2.91
C THR A 106 9.63 -0.40 2.12
N MET A 107 10.18 -1.59 2.43
CA MET A 107 9.74 -2.84 1.81
C MET A 107 8.27 -3.17 2.14
N LYS A 108 7.83 -2.98 3.39
CA LYS A 108 6.43 -3.19 3.80
C LYS A 108 5.45 -2.24 3.09
N VAL A 109 5.88 -1.01 2.81
CA VAL A 109 5.07 -0.06 2.02
C VAL A 109 4.94 -0.53 0.58
N ALA A 110 6.02 -1.04 -0.02
CA ALA A 110 5.97 -1.64 -1.35
C ALA A 110 5.04 -2.85 -1.40
N ASP A 111 5.16 -3.77 -0.43
CA ASP A 111 4.27 -4.93 -0.27
C ASP A 111 2.80 -4.51 -0.15
N ARG A 112 2.47 -3.56 0.73
CA ARG A 112 1.09 -3.08 0.90
C ARG A 112 0.50 -2.55 -0.41
N ASN A 113 1.27 -1.77 -1.16
CA ASN A 113 0.85 -1.22 -2.44
C ASN A 113 0.59 -2.34 -3.47
N MET A 114 1.48 -3.32 -3.54
CA MET A 114 1.33 -4.47 -4.44
C MET A 114 0.17 -5.36 -4.04
N ARG A 115 -0.07 -5.63 -2.75
CA ARG A 115 -1.24 -6.37 -2.27
C ARG A 115 -2.54 -5.71 -2.69
N SER A 116 -2.64 -4.38 -2.55
CA SER A 116 -3.80 -3.61 -3.01
C SER A 116 -3.99 -3.77 -4.52
N PHE A 117 -2.91 -3.66 -5.30
CA PHE A 117 -2.95 -3.86 -6.75
C PHE A 117 -3.41 -5.28 -7.15
N PHE A 118 -2.90 -6.32 -6.51
CA PHE A 118 -3.30 -7.71 -6.78
C PHE A 118 -4.74 -8.00 -6.37
N HIS A 119 -5.21 -7.41 -5.27
CA HIS A 119 -6.60 -7.50 -4.87
C HIS A 119 -7.53 -6.92 -5.95
N VAL A 120 -7.23 -5.72 -6.43
CA VAL A 120 -7.98 -5.07 -7.52
C VAL A 120 -7.95 -5.90 -8.80
N LEU A 121 -6.80 -6.48 -9.15
CA LEU A 121 -6.65 -7.39 -10.28
C LEU A 121 -7.55 -8.63 -10.16
N ASN A 122 -7.64 -9.21 -8.98
CA ASN A 122 -8.47 -10.38 -8.72
C ASN A 122 -9.97 -10.05 -8.80
N GLU A 123 -10.40 -8.92 -8.25
CA GLU A 123 -11.79 -8.48 -8.34
C GLU A 123 -12.21 -8.13 -9.78
N ARG A 124 -11.29 -7.61 -10.60
CA ARG A 124 -11.53 -7.48 -12.04
C ARG A 124 -11.77 -8.82 -12.70
N LYS A 125 -10.94 -9.84 -12.43
CA LYS A 125 -11.11 -11.18 -13.02
C LYS A 125 -12.46 -11.81 -12.67
N LYS A 126 -13.00 -11.51 -11.50
CA LYS A 126 -14.32 -11.96 -11.04
C LYS A 126 -15.50 -11.18 -11.64
N GLY A 127 -15.25 -10.03 -12.28
CA GLY A 127 -16.30 -9.14 -12.82
C GLY A 127 -16.86 -8.10 -11.83
N ASN A 128 -16.35 -8.03 -10.60
CA ASN A 128 -16.90 -7.19 -9.52
C ASN A 128 -16.30 -5.78 -9.45
N TYR A 129 -15.42 -5.40 -10.39
CA TYR A 129 -14.65 -4.16 -10.33
C TYR A 129 -15.51 -2.90 -10.26
N ASN A 130 -16.60 -2.84 -11.03
CA ASN A 130 -17.46 -1.67 -11.13
C ASN A 130 -18.27 -1.39 -9.85
N ALA A 131 -18.45 -2.38 -8.97
CA ALA A 131 -19.22 -2.25 -7.74
C ALA A 131 -18.38 -1.71 -6.55
N LEU A 132 -17.10 -2.08 -6.49
CA LEU A 132 -16.20 -1.74 -5.38
C LEU A 132 -15.42 -0.43 -5.59
N TYR A 133 -15.14 -0.05 -6.84
CA TYR A 133 -14.33 1.13 -7.16
C TYR A 133 -15.04 2.06 -8.15
N PRO A 134 -16.05 2.84 -7.69
CA PRO A 134 -16.85 3.70 -8.56
C PRO A 134 -16.08 4.89 -9.17
N CYS A 135 -14.82 5.10 -8.80
CA CYS A 135 -13.99 6.18 -9.34
C CYS A 135 -13.43 5.83 -10.73
N ARG A 136 -13.88 6.60 -11.73
CA ARG A 136 -13.53 6.47 -13.15
C ARG A 136 -12.04 6.74 -13.44
N ASN A 137 -11.42 5.79 -14.14
CA ASN A 137 -10.50 5.98 -15.27
C ASN A 137 -8.96 6.02 -15.07
N THR A 138 -8.39 6.07 -13.87
CA THR A 138 -6.91 6.04 -13.73
C THR A 138 -6.35 4.63 -13.52
N TYR A 139 -6.92 3.85 -12.61
CA TYR A 139 -6.50 2.46 -12.36
C TYR A 139 -6.86 1.50 -13.50
N GLN A 140 -7.94 1.78 -14.24
CA GLN A 140 -8.42 0.92 -15.32
C GLN A 140 -7.40 0.83 -16.46
N LYS A 141 -6.81 1.97 -16.86
CA LYS A 141 -5.80 2.07 -17.94
C LYS A 141 -4.49 1.36 -17.58
N ILE A 142 -4.02 1.49 -16.34
CA ILE A 142 -2.76 0.88 -15.87
C ILE A 142 -2.88 -0.65 -15.82
N VAL A 143 -4.02 -1.15 -15.35
CA VAL A 143 -4.25 -2.59 -15.22
C VAL A 143 -4.57 -3.23 -16.58
N THR A 144 -5.19 -2.51 -17.54
CA THR A 144 -5.34 -3.01 -18.93
C THR A 144 -4.02 -2.99 -19.71
N SER A 145 -3.13 -2.00 -19.51
CA SER A 145 -1.81 -1.99 -20.16
C SER A 145 -0.91 -3.15 -19.71
N PHE A 146 -0.99 -3.55 -18.43
CA PHE A 146 -0.25 -4.70 -17.92
C PHE A 146 -0.79 -6.05 -18.41
N ALA A 147 -2.11 -6.18 -18.59
CA ALA A 147 -2.71 -7.39 -19.15
C ALA A 147 -2.33 -7.60 -20.63
N SER A 148 -2.17 -6.51 -21.39
CA SER A 148 -1.71 -6.56 -22.79
C SER A 148 -0.24 -6.96 -22.93
N SER A 149 0.61 -6.60 -21.94
CA SER A 149 2.05 -6.91 -21.95
C SER A 149 2.36 -8.41 -21.84
N ARG A 150 1.43 -9.24 -21.32
CA ARG A 150 1.59 -10.71 -21.32
C ARG A 150 1.58 -11.34 -22.71
N LYS A 151 0.97 -10.69 -23.72
CA LYS A 151 1.00 -11.17 -25.11
C LYS A 151 2.29 -10.82 -25.87
N ILE A 152 3.14 -9.95 -25.31
CA ILE A 152 4.38 -9.50 -25.96
C ILE A 152 5.58 -10.37 -25.54
N CYS A 153 5.53 -11.01 -24.37
CA CYS A 153 6.64 -11.82 -23.84
C CYS A 153 6.56 -13.32 -24.19
N SER A 154 5.57 -13.75 -24.99
CA SER A 154 5.41 -15.13 -25.45
C SER A 154 5.72 -15.31 -26.94
N ARG A 155 6.69 -14.53 -27.46
CA ARG A 155 7.22 -14.65 -28.81
C ARG A 155 8.74 -14.74 -28.75
#